data_AF-A0A379Z5D0-F1
#
_entry.id   AF-A0A379Z5D0-F1
#
_cell.length_a   1.000
_cell.length_b   1.000
_cell.length_c   1.000
_cell.angle_alpha   90.00
_cell.angle_beta   90.00
_cell.angle_gamma   90.00
#
_symmetry.space_group_name_H-M   'P 1'
#
loop_
_entity.id
_entity.type
_entity.pdbx_description
1 polymer ?
#
loop_
_entity_poly.entity_id
_entity_poly.type
_entity_poly.pdbx_seq_one_letter_code
_entity_poly.pdbx_strand_id
1 'polypeptide(L)'
;MFSLLFKVEQYTAKALLKLLPELASLDEALPEQLRMQAQKEVDSWLKLPWHELLAALRLWVEPYQQKYAKWADDAESNSEYGAAFRLLERHETAIYLYLQALERGEKRAALILERFLGAL
;
A
#
# COMPACT_ATOMS: atom_id res chain seq x y z
N MET A 1 -1.86 -4.39 15.92
CA MET A 1 -2.68 -4.49 14.69
C MET A 1 -2.29 -3.41 13.69
N PHE A 2 -2.38 -2.11 14.02
CA PHE A 2 -1.80 -1.03 13.19
C PHE A 2 -0.29 -1.15 12.93
N SER A 3 0.43 -1.78 13.86
CA SER A 3 1.86 -2.08 13.70
C SER A 3 2.19 -2.95 12.48
N LEU A 4 1.26 -3.73 11.94
CA LEU A 4 1.51 -4.58 10.77
C LEU A 4 1.46 -3.78 9.47
N LEU A 5 0.47 -2.91 9.29
CA LEU A 5 0.42 -2.03 8.11
C LEU A 5 1.67 -1.16 8.02
N PHE A 6 2.09 -0.54 9.13
CA PHE A 6 3.32 0.24 9.17
C PHE A 6 4.57 -0.59 8.84
N LYS A 7 4.64 -1.85 9.31
CA LYS A 7 5.73 -2.76 8.93
C LYS A 7 5.71 -3.10 7.44
N VAL A 8 4.54 -3.28 6.85
CA VAL A 8 4.37 -3.51 5.41
C VAL A 8 4.89 -2.31 4.62
N GLU A 9 4.51 -1.08 4.99
CA GLU A 9 5.03 0.15 4.39
C GLU A 9 6.57 0.23 4.47
N GLN A 10 7.13 0.06 5.68
CA GLN A 10 8.58 0.11 5.90
C GLN A 10 9.33 -0.97 5.13
N TYR A 11 8.75 -2.17 5.05
CA TYR A 11 9.32 -3.28 4.31
C TYR A 11 9.35 -2.97 2.81
N THR A 12 8.22 -2.56 2.25
CA THR A 12 8.08 -2.20 0.83
C THR A 12 9.04 -1.06 0.48
N ALA A 13 9.10 0.01 1.27
CA ALA A 13 10.02 1.13 1.04
C ALA A 13 11.49 0.68 1.01
N LYS A 14 11.91 -0.17 1.96
CA LYS A 14 13.29 -0.72 1.98
C LYS A 14 13.58 -1.62 0.78
N ALA A 15 12.61 -2.42 0.35
CA ALA A 15 12.77 -3.30 -0.81
C ALA A 15 12.80 -2.49 -2.12
N LEU A 16 11.98 -1.45 -2.25
CA LEU A 16 12.03 -0.53 -3.38
C LEU A 16 13.38 0.18 -3.50
N LEU A 17 13.95 0.68 -2.40
CA LEU A 17 15.28 1.30 -2.41
C LEU A 17 16.40 0.36 -2.87
N LYS A 18 16.24 -0.96 -2.68
CA LYS A 18 17.20 -1.95 -3.19
C LYS A 18 17.04 -2.19 -4.69
N LEU A 19 15.79 -2.17 -5.17
CA LEU A 19 15.47 -2.38 -6.58
C LEU A 19 15.78 -1.13 -7.40
N LEU A 20 15.58 0.05 -6.81
CA LEU A 20 15.69 1.37 -7.44
C LEU A 20 16.54 2.30 -6.55
N PRO A 21 17.87 2.10 -6.50
CA PRO A 21 18.76 2.91 -5.66
C PRO A 21 18.71 4.41 -5.97
N GLU A 22 18.36 4.79 -7.20
CA GLU A 22 18.17 6.17 -7.64
C GLU A 22 17.12 6.91 -6.82
N LEU A 23 16.12 6.21 -6.26
CA LEU A 23 15.12 6.79 -5.36
C LEU A 23 15.74 7.36 -4.09
N ALA A 24 16.91 6.88 -3.65
CA ALA A 24 17.59 7.40 -2.47
C ALA A 24 18.08 8.85 -2.65
N SER A 25 18.20 9.29 -3.89
CA SER A 25 18.64 10.64 -4.27
C SER A 25 17.48 11.59 -4.60
N LEU A 26 16.24 11.07 -4.66
CA LEU A 26 15.05 11.88 -4.84
C LEU A 26 14.73 12.61 -3.53
N ASP A 27 15.34 13.77 -3.35
CA ASP A 27 14.97 14.73 -2.30
C ASP A 27 13.82 15.61 -2.80
N GLU A 28 12.69 14.99 -3.12
CA GLU A 28 11.47 15.72 -3.45
C GLU A 28 10.66 15.91 -2.17
N ALA A 29 10.87 17.04 -1.53
CA ALA A 29 9.93 17.54 -0.55
C ALA A 29 8.54 17.58 -1.22
N LEU A 30 7.61 16.74 -0.75
CA LEU A 30 6.25 16.69 -1.29
C LEU A 30 5.70 18.12 -1.37
N PRO A 31 5.11 18.55 -2.49
CA PRO A 31 4.50 19.86 -2.60
C PRO A 31 3.53 20.10 -1.43
N GLU A 32 3.56 21.29 -0.82
CA GLU A 32 2.75 21.59 0.37
C GLU A 32 1.26 21.32 0.14
N GLN A 33 0.77 21.61 -1.07
CA GLN A 33 -0.61 21.32 -1.49
C GLN A 33 -0.96 19.83 -1.38
N LEU A 34 -0.03 18.93 -1.76
CA LEU A 34 -0.23 17.49 -1.67
C LEU A 34 -0.26 17.03 -0.21
N ARG A 35 0.58 17.61 0.66
CA ARG A 35 0.57 17.33 2.10
C ARG A 35 -0.73 17.79 2.75
N MET A 36 -1.18 19.01 2.44
CA MET A 36 -2.44 19.55 2.95
C MET A 36 -3.64 18.69 2.50
N GLN A 37 -3.64 18.23 1.25
CA GLN A 37 -4.69 17.35 0.75
C GLN A 37 -4.69 16.01 1.48
N ALA A 38 -3.53 15.39 1.65
CA ALA A 38 -3.40 14.13 2.41
C ALA A 38 -3.85 14.30 3.87
N GLN A 39 -3.45 15.40 4.52
CA GLN A 39 -3.86 15.70 5.89
C GLN A 39 -5.38 15.86 6.00
N LYS A 40 -6.01 16.56 5.05
CA LYS A 40 -7.46 16.74 5.02
C LYS A 40 -8.21 15.42 4.86
N GLU A 41 -7.71 14.51 4.04
CA GLU A 41 -8.27 13.16 3.87
C GLU A 41 -8.18 12.37 5.17
N VAL A 42 -7.01 12.36 5.82
CA VAL A 42 -6.81 11.72 7.13
C VAL A 42 -7.74 12.30 8.19
N ASP A 43 -7.83 13.63 8.29
CA ASP A 43 -8.70 14.32 9.24
C ASP A 43 -10.17 13.98 9.04
N SER A 44 -10.58 13.68 7.81
CA SER A 44 -11.93 13.22 7.50
C SER A 44 -12.17 11.80 8.01
N TRP A 45 -11.19 10.91 7.84
CA TRP A 45 -11.27 9.51 8.26
C TRP A 45 -11.26 9.32 9.77
N LEU A 46 -10.51 10.15 10.51
CA LEU A 46 -10.43 10.09 11.97
C LEU A 46 -11.77 10.31 12.67
N LYS A 47 -12.76 10.88 11.97
CA LYS A 47 -14.10 11.14 12.48
C LYS A 47 -15.09 10.00 12.17
N LEU A 48 -14.71 9.04 11.33
CA LEU A 48 -15.59 7.97 10.89
C LEU A 48 -15.69 6.87 11.96
N PRO A 49 -16.89 6.29 12.16
CA PRO A 49 -17.04 5.02 12.87
C PRO A 49 -16.19 3.92 12.24
N TRP A 50 -15.76 2.94 13.03
CA TRP A 50 -14.83 1.89 12.56
C TRP A 50 -15.26 1.20 11.26
N HIS A 51 -16.54 0.88 11.10
CA HIS A 51 -17.06 0.23 9.89
C HIS A 51 -16.98 1.14 8.65
N GLU A 52 -17.30 2.43 8.81
CA GLU A 52 -17.19 3.44 7.74
C GLU A 52 -15.73 3.75 7.41
N LEU A 53 -14.85 3.75 8.41
CA LEU A 53 -13.41 3.91 8.23
C LEU A 53 -12.84 2.79 7.35
N LEU A 54 -13.19 1.53 7.64
CA LEU A 54 -12.73 0.41 6.82
C LEU A 54 -13.21 0.51 5.37
N ALA A 55 -14.48 0.90 5.17
CA ALA A 55 -15.03 1.14 3.84
C ALA A 55 -14.32 2.27 3.10
N ALA A 56 -14.07 3.39 3.77
CA ALA A 56 -13.35 4.53 3.20
C ALA A 56 -11.92 4.14 2.81
N LEU A 57 -11.19 3.44 3.68
CA LEU A 57 -9.83 2.98 3.40
C LEU A 57 -9.80 1.97 2.24
N ARG A 58 -10.75 1.03 2.19
CA ARG A 58 -10.81 0.04 1.10
C ARG A 58 -11.05 0.73 -0.25
N LEU A 59 -12.00 1.66 -0.32
CA LEU A 59 -12.28 2.44 -1.52
C LEU A 59 -11.11 3.34 -1.93
N TRP A 60 -10.33 3.82 -0.95
CA TRP A 60 -9.13 4.61 -1.22
C TRP A 60 -8.00 3.76 -1.80
N VAL A 61 -7.77 2.54 -1.29
CA VAL A 61 -6.70 1.63 -1.76
C VAL A 61 -7.03 0.97 -3.10
N GLU A 62 -8.29 0.60 -3.35
CA GLU A 62 -8.75 -0.11 -4.55
C GLU A 62 -8.21 0.43 -5.90
N PRO A 63 -8.29 1.75 -6.21
CA PRO A 63 -7.77 2.27 -7.46
C PRO A 63 -6.24 2.12 -7.59
N TYR A 64 -5.49 2.19 -6.48
CA TYR A 64 -4.05 1.98 -6.51
C TYR A 64 -3.70 0.51 -6.73
N GLN A 65 -4.41 -0.41 -6.06
CA GLN A 65 -4.26 -1.84 -6.29
C GLN A 65 -4.46 -2.20 -7.77
N GLN A 66 -5.54 -1.70 -8.39
CA GLN A 66 -5.82 -1.94 -9.81
C GLN A 66 -4.74 -1.33 -10.72
N LYS A 67 -4.29 -0.11 -10.40
CA LYS A 67 -3.25 0.59 -11.16
C LYS A 67 -1.93 -0.18 -11.14
N TYR A 68 -1.46 -0.61 -9.98
CA TYR A 68 -0.20 -1.33 -9.87
C TYR A 68 -0.28 -2.76 -10.40
N ALA A 69 -1.44 -3.43 -10.31
CA ALA A 69 -1.65 -4.69 -11.01
C ALA A 69 -1.51 -4.52 -12.53
N LYS A 70 -2.15 -3.51 -13.10
CA LYS A 70 -2.00 -3.20 -14.52
C LYS A 70 -0.55 -2.88 -14.90
N TRP A 71 0.14 -2.06 -14.12
CA TRP A 71 1.54 -1.72 -14.39
C TRP A 71 2.47 -2.92 -14.26
N ALA A 72 2.20 -3.83 -13.32
CA ALA A 72 2.94 -5.06 -13.16
C ALA A 72 2.74 -6.02 -14.36
N ASP A 73 1.52 -6.09 -14.91
CA ASP A 73 1.23 -6.85 -16.13
C ASP A 73 1.87 -6.22 -17.37
N ASP A 74 1.71 -4.90 -17.54
CA ASP A 74 2.22 -4.14 -18.69
C ASP A 74 3.76 -4.09 -18.72
N ALA A 75 4.43 -4.20 -17.57
CA ALA A 75 5.88 -4.09 -17.46
C ALA A 75 6.66 -5.23 -18.15
N GLU A 76 6.00 -6.32 -18.56
CA GLU A 76 6.60 -7.60 -18.99
C GLU A 76 7.71 -8.11 -18.05
N SER A 77 8.15 -9.36 -18.19
CA SER A 77 9.24 -9.92 -17.36
C SER A 77 10.62 -9.31 -17.65
N ASN A 78 10.72 -8.33 -18.56
CA ASN A 78 11.98 -7.81 -19.13
C ASN A 78 12.22 -6.30 -18.93
N SER A 79 11.33 -5.56 -18.27
CA SER A 79 11.64 -4.16 -17.93
C SER A 79 12.51 -4.07 -16.67
N GLU A 80 13.40 -3.09 -16.64
CA GLU A 80 14.26 -2.77 -15.49
C GLU A 80 13.45 -2.48 -14.21
N TYR A 81 12.19 -2.05 -14.34
CA TYR A 81 11.27 -1.75 -13.23
C TYR A 81 10.28 -2.89 -12.90
N GLY A 82 10.28 -4.00 -13.66
CA GLY A 82 9.27 -5.05 -13.51
C GLY A 82 9.20 -5.63 -12.09
N ALA A 83 10.37 -5.84 -11.46
CA ALA A 83 10.44 -6.29 -10.07
C ALA A 83 9.85 -5.27 -9.07
N ALA A 84 10.01 -3.97 -9.32
CA ALA A 84 9.46 -2.91 -8.48
C ALA A 84 7.94 -2.81 -8.62
N PHE A 85 7.41 -2.89 -9.84
CA PHE A 85 5.95 -2.92 -10.04
C PHE A 85 5.29 -4.16 -9.45
N ARG A 86 5.93 -5.35 -9.55
CA ARG A 86 5.44 -6.56 -8.87
C ARG A 86 5.46 -6.44 -7.35
N LEU A 87 6.45 -5.75 -6.78
CA LEU A 87 6.47 -5.48 -5.34
C LEU A 87 5.31 -4.56 -4.93
N LEU A 88 5.07 -3.47 -5.69
CA LEU A 88 3.98 -2.53 -5.44
C LEU A 88 2.60 -3.17 -5.61
N GLU A 89 2.40 -3.98 -6.65
CA GLU A 89 1.18 -4.79 -6.82
C GLU A 89 0.92 -5.68 -5.60
N ARG A 90 1.92 -6.46 -5.17
CA ARG A 90 1.80 -7.35 -4.02
C ARG A 90 1.48 -6.59 -2.74
N HIS A 91 2.10 -5.42 -2.56
CA HIS A 91 1.89 -4.54 -1.41
C HIS A 91 0.45 -4.04 -1.34
N GLU A 92 -0.05 -3.39 -2.40
CA GLU A 92 -1.41 -2.85 -2.43
C GLU A 92 -2.46 -3.95 -2.35
N THR A 93 -2.20 -5.10 -3.00
CA THR A 93 -3.08 -6.27 -2.93
C THR A 93 -3.16 -6.81 -1.49
N ALA A 94 -2.04 -6.86 -0.76
CA ALA A 94 -2.04 -7.30 0.64
C ALA A 94 -2.87 -6.35 1.53
N ILE A 95 -2.75 -5.04 1.34
CA ILE A 95 -3.51 -4.04 2.10
C ILE A 95 -5.00 -4.12 1.75
N TYR A 96 -5.35 -4.18 0.46
CA TYR A 96 -6.74 -4.29 0.00
C TYR A 96 -7.43 -5.54 0.57
N LEU A 97 -6.78 -6.71 0.46
CA LEU A 97 -7.31 -7.97 0.99
C LEU A 97 -7.43 -7.93 2.52
N TYR A 98 -6.48 -7.32 3.21
CA TYR A 98 -6.54 -7.12 4.66
C TYR A 98 -7.76 -6.28 5.07
N LEU A 99 -7.99 -5.14 4.40
CA LEU A 99 -9.13 -4.27 4.67
C LEU A 99 -10.46 -4.99 4.39
N GLN A 100 -10.56 -5.71 3.27
CA GLN A 100 -11.73 -6.51 2.93
C GLN A 100 -12.01 -7.62 3.98
N ALA A 101 -10.96 -8.28 4.48
CA ALA A 101 -11.09 -9.30 5.52
C ALA A 101 -11.56 -8.69 6.87
N LEU A 102 -11.08 -7.50 7.21
CA LEU A 102 -11.54 -6.77 8.40
C LEU A 102 -13.01 -6.36 8.30
N GLU A 103 -13.46 -5.85 7.15
CA GLU A 103 -14.88 -5.52 6.92
C GLU A 103 -15.79 -6.75 7.12
N ARG A 104 -15.32 -7.93 6.72
CA ARG A 104 -16.03 -9.20 6.88
C ARG A 104 -15.94 -9.79 8.30
N GLY A 105 -15.20 -9.15 9.21
CA GLY A 105 -14.99 -9.65 10.57
C GLY A 105 -14.11 -10.90 10.65
N GLU A 106 -13.24 -11.13 9.66
CA GLU A 106 -12.37 -12.30 9.64
C GLU A 106 -11.28 -12.22 10.72
N LYS A 107 -11.31 -13.17 11.67
CA LYS A 107 -10.38 -13.22 12.80
C LYS A 107 -8.90 -13.36 12.41
N ARG A 108 -8.63 -13.76 11.17
CA ARG A 108 -7.29 -14.05 10.63
C ARG A 108 -6.83 -13.04 9.57
N ALA A 109 -7.48 -11.88 9.45
CA ALA A 109 -7.10 -10.83 8.50
C ALA A 109 -5.60 -10.48 8.59
N ALA A 110 -5.03 -10.43 9.80
CA ALA A 110 -3.60 -10.16 10.02
C ALA A 110 -2.65 -11.13 9.29
N LEU A 111 -3.05 -12.39 9.06
CA LEU A 111 -2.23 -13.38 8.35
C LEU A 111 -1.93 -12.95 6.90
N ILE A 112 -2.77 -12.10 6.29
CA ILE A 112 -2.56 -11.59 4.93
C ILE A 112 -1.31 -10.71 4.89
N LEU A 113 -1.19 -9.77 5.84
CA LEU A 113 -0.03 -8.89 5.96
C LEU A 113 1.22 -9.67 6.40
N GLU A 114 1.09 -10.62 7.32
CA GLU A 114 2.19 -11.47 7.75
C GLU A 114 2.74 -12.34 6.61
N ARG A 115 1.87 -12.87 5.75
CA ARG A 115 2.28 -13.61 4.54
C ARG A 115 3.04 -12.70 3.58
N PHE A 116 2.59 -11.48 3.36
CA PHE A 116 3.34 -10.52 2.54
C PHE A 116 4.74 -10.29 3.11
N LEU A 117 4.84 -10.06 4.42
CA LEU A 117 6.12 -9.84 5.11
C LEU A 117 7.04 -11.08 5.11
N GLY A 118 6.49 -12.29 5.02
CA GLY A 118 7.25 -13.55 5.00
C GLY A 118 7.49 -14.18 3.63
N ALA A 119 6.91 -13.64 2.55
CA ALA A 119 6.93 -14.23 1.21
C ALA A 119 8.10 -13.75 0.33
N LEU A 120 9.27 -13.49 0.92
CA LEU A 120 10.51 -13.13 0.24
C LEU A 120 11.70 -13.80 0.92
#